data_AF-A0A7J0BZB1-F1
#
_entry.id   AF-A0A7J0BZB1-F1
#
_cell.length_a   1.000
_cell.length_b   1.000
_cell.length_c   1.000
_cell.angle_alpha   90.00
_cell.angle_beta   90.00
_cell.angle_gamma   90.00
#
_symmetry.space_group_name_H-M   'P 1'
#
loop_
_entity.id
_entity.type
_entity.pdbx_description
1 polymer ?
#
loop_
_entity_poly.entity_id
_entity_poly.type
_entity_poly.pdbx_seq_one_letter_code
_entity_poly.pdbx_strand_id
1 'polypeptide(L)'
;MIDNSNLVINSGNQDAAELAEKIAKGYAWGKHVVKKGEFYGIVSDEREFKELIERIIKNPSETKQLANGRQGYWDDKTETLVITSPKDKDGGACFRPDNGKDYYDNSLE
;
A
#
# COMPACT_ATOMS: atom_id res chain seq x y z
N MET A 1 38.35 -0.14 1.97
CA MET A 1 37.11 0.61 2.25
C MET A 1 36.00 -0.13 1.51
N ILE A 2 35.06 -0.75 2.22
CA ILE A 2 33.92 -1.43 1.60
C ILE A 2 32.87 -0.35 1.35
N ASP A 3 32.43 -0.25 0.10
CA ASP A 3 31.45 0.72 -0.35
C ASP A 3 30.06 0.35 0.19
N ASN A 4 29.57 1.11 1.17
CA ASN A 4 28.27 0.88 1.84
C ASN A 4 27.07 1.38 1.03
N SER A 5 27.27 1.78 -0.23
CA SER A 5 26.24 2.33 -1.11
C SER A 5 25.17 1.31 -1.56
N ASN A 6 25.42 0.01 -1.43
CA ASN A 6 24.46 -1.06 -1.81
C ASN A 6 23.54 -1.56 -0.68
N LEU A 7 23.73 -1.12 0.57
CA LEU A 7 22.90 -1.58 1.70
C LEU A 7 21.61 -0.75 1.84
N VAL A 8 21.69 0.56 1.59
CA VAL A 8 20.58 1.51 1.82
C VAL A 8 19.44 1.35 0.80
N ILE A 9 19.77 0.98 -0.44
CA ILE A 9 18.79 0.75 -1.52
C ILE A 9 18.04 -0.59 -1.37
N ASN A 10 18.63 -1.59 -0.70
CA ASN A 10 17.96 -2.88 -0.47
C ASN A 10 17.00 -2.82 0.72
N SER A 11 17.33 -2.09 1.79
CA SER A 11 16.48 -2.02 2.98
C SER A 11 15.10 -1.45 2.68
N GLY A 12 14.99 -0.29 2.02
CA GLY A 12 13.68 0.28 1.67
C GLY A 12 12.85 -0.58 0.71
N ASN A 13 13.53 -1.39 -0.12
CA ASN A 13 12.89 -2.30 -1.07
C ASN A 13 12.39 -3.59 -0.40
N GLN A 14 13.14 -4.09 0.60
CA GLN A 14 12.75 -5.23 1.43
C GLN A 14 11.63 -4.85 2.41
N ASP A 15 11.71 -3.68 3.03
CA ASP A 15 10.68 -3.16 3.94
C ASP A 15 9.32 -3.03 3.23
N ALA A 16 9.32 -2.55 1.97
CA ALA A 16 8.11 -2.45 1.17
C ALA A 16 7.51 -3.82 0.83
N ALA A 17 8.34 -4.82 0.52
CA ALA A 17 7.87 -6.17 0.20
C ALA A 17 7.26 -6.86 1.43
N GLU A 18 7.88 -6.70 2.60
CA GLU A 18 7.36 -7.26 3.86
C GLU A 18 6.06 -6.58 4.29
N LEU A 19 5.96 -5.25 4.16
CA LEU A 19 4.72 -4.52 4.43
C LEU A 19 3.61 -4.91 3.47
N ALA A 20 3.92 -5.02 2.17
CA ALA A 20 2.96 -5.46 1.16
C ALA A 20 2.41 -6.86 1.47
N GLU A 21 3.29 -7.77 1.90
CA GLU A 21 2.88 -9.12 2.29
C GLU A 21 1.96 -9.12 3.52
N LYS A 22 2.26 -8.32 4.54
CA LYS A 22 1.39 -8.18 5.73
C LYS A 22 0.01 -7.63 5.36
N ILE A 23 -0.04 -6.59 4.53
CA ILE A 23 -1.31 -5.96 4.12
C ILE A 23 -2.12 -6.92 3.24
N ALA A 24 -1.46 -7.60 2.29
CA ALA A 24 -2.13 -8.53 1.38
C ALA A 24 -2.70 -9.75 2.11
N LYS A 25 -1.99 -10.29 3.11
CA LYS A 25 -2.47 -11.41 3.94
C LYS A 25 -3.42 -10.98 5.06
N GLY A 26 -3.46 -9.68 5.35
CA GLY A 26 -4.24 -9.08 6.41
C GLY A 26 -5.71 -8.89 6.03
N TYR A 27 -6.39 -8.06 6.82
CA TYR A 27 -7.83 -7.80 6.65
C TYR A 27 -8.18 -7.14 5.29
N ALA A 28 -7.21 -6.53 4.62
CA ALA A 28 -7.43 -5.81 3.36
C ALA A 28 -7.94 -6.74 2.24
N TRP A 29 -7.33 -7.91 2.06
CA TRP A 29 -7.72 -8.85 1.00
C TRP A 29 -9.17 -9.32 1.12
N GLY A 30 -9.54 -9.87 2.28
CA GLY A 30 -10.89 -10.41 2.49
C GLY A 30 -11.97 -9.34 2.37
N LYS A 31 -11.72 -8.13 2.87
CA LYS A 31 -12.71 -7.04 2.83
C LYS A 31 -12.79 -6.36 1.46
N HIS A 32 -11.66 -5.93 0.90
CA HIS A 32 -11.64 -5.04 -0.26
C HIS A 32 -11.60 -5.81 -1.58
N VAL A 33 -10.84 -6.90 -1.64
CA VAL A 33 -10.78 -7.73 -2.86
C VAL A 33 -11.95 -8.70 -2.91
N VAL A 34 -12.11 -9.57 -1.91
CA VAL A 34 -13.10 -10.66 -1.96
C VAL A 34 -14.52 -10.16 -1.73
N LYS A 35 -14.78 -9.45 -0.63
CA LYS A 35 -16.15 -9.07 -0.24
C LYS A 35 -16.70 -7.90 -1.05
N LYS A 36 -15.89 -6.87 -1.30
CA LYS A 36 -16.33 -5.67 -2.02
C LYS A 36 -16.04 -5.70 -3.51
N GLY A 37 -15.13 -6.55 -3.98
CA GLY A 37 -14.78 -6.60 -5.40
C GLY A 37 -14.13 -5.33 -5.93
N GLU A 38 -13.52 -4.51 -5.06
CA GLU A 38 -12.96 -3.20 -5.42
C GLU A 38 -11.88 -3.31 -6.52
N PHE A 39 -11.23 -4.47 -6.63
CA PHE A 39 -10.13 -4.72 -7.55
C PHE A 39 -10.47 -5.66 -8.72
N TYR A 40 -11.76 -5.84 -9.03
CA TYR A 40 -12.16 -6.64 -10.19
C TYR A 40 -11.51 -6.12 -11.48
N GLY A 41 -10.83 -7.02 -12.21
CA GLY A 41 -10.09 -6.67 -13.44
C GLY A 41 -8.72 -6.00 -13.22
N ILE A 42 -8.29 -5.84 -11.95
CA ILE A 42 -6.98 -5.27 -11.59
C ILE A 42 -6.10 -6.33 -10.96
N VAL A 43 -6.65 -7.08 -10.00
CA VAL A 43 -5.96 -8.21 -9.35
C VAL A 43 -6.90 -9.42 -9.32
N SER A 44 -6.33 -10.59 -9.51
CA SER A 44 -7.05 -11.87 -9.58
C SER A 44 -6.76 -12.76 -8.37
N ASP A 45 -5.59 -12.58 -7.75
CA ASP A 45 -5.12 -13.38 -6.63
C ASP A 45 -4.34 -12.54 -5.59
N GLU A 46 -4.07 -13.14 -4.43
CA GLU A 46 -3.41 -12.46 -3.30
C GLU A 46 -1.97 -12.02 -3.65
N ARG A 47 -1.30 -12.76 -4.55
CA ARG A 47 0.05 -12.41 -5.00
C ARG A 47 0.01 -11.16 -5.89
N GLU A 48 -0.92 -11.07 -6.84
CA GLU A 48 -1.11 -9.86 -7.65
C GLU A 48 -1.49 -8.66 -6.80
N PHE A 49 -2.26 -8.87 -5.73
CA PHE A 49 -2.58 -7.81 -4.76
C PHE A 49 -1.36 -7.35 -3.96
N LYS A 50 -0.51 -8.28 -3.50
CA LYS A 50 0.79 -7.95 -2.89
C LYS A 50 1.65 -7.14 -3.86
N GLU A 51 1.82 -7.60 -5.09
CA GLU A 51 2.64 -6.94 -6.11
C GLU A 51 2.13 -5.53 -6.41
N LEU A 52 0.81 -5.34 -6.45
CA LEU A 52 0.19 -4.02 -6.56
C LEU A 52 0.57 -3.12 -5.39
N ILE A 53 0.40 -3.57 -4.15
CA ILE A 53 0.73 -2.80 -2.94
C ILE A 53 2.22 -2.42 -2.93
N GLU A 54 3.09 -3.39 -3.19
CA GLU A 54 4.54 -3.20 -3.22
C GLU A 54 4.95 -2.15 -4.26
N ARG A 55 4.36 -2.22 -5.47
CA ARG A 55 4.59 -1.22 -6.53
C ARG A 55 4.18 0.18 -6.07
N ILE A 56 3.00 0.31 -5.46
CA ILE A 56 2.46 1.62 -5.02
C ILE A 56 3.34 2.23 -3.92
N ILE A 57 3.79 1.43 -2.94
CA ILE A 57 4.69 1.93 -1.88
C ILE A 57 6.01 2.44 -2.48
N LYS A 58 6.56 1.72 -3.47
CA LYS A 58 7.85 2.06 -4.09
C LYS A 58 7.80 3.24 -5.05
N ASN A 59 6.69 3.37 -5.79
CA ASN A 59 6.52 4.41 -6.79
C ASN A 59 5.08 4.95 -6.79
N PRO A 60 4.70 5.70 -5.73
CA PRO A 60 3.38 6.31 -5.64
C PRO A 60 3.27 7.50 -6.58
N SER A 61 2.05 7.81 -7.02
CA SER A 61 1.71 9.11 -7.59
C SER A 61 1.90 10.21 -6.55
N GLU A 62 1.38 9.99 -5.33
CA GLU A 62 1.44 10.97 -4.25
C GLU A 62 1.61 10.29 -2.89
N THR A 63 2.25 11.00 -1.96
CA THR A 63 2.43 10.54 -0.57
C THR A 63 1.92 11.58 0.42
N LYS A 64 1.29 11.11 1.51
CA LYS A 64 0.76 11.97 2.58
C LYS A 64 1.12 11.40 3.94
N GLN A 65 1.83 12.17 4.75
CA GLN A 65 2.03 11.83 6.17
C GLN A 65 0.73 12.02 6.94
N LEU A 66 0.42 11.04 7.79
CA LEU A 66 -0.81 10.99 8.57
C LEU A 66 -0.47 10.98 10.07
N ALA A 67 -1.49 11.16 10.89
CA ALA A 67 -1.31 11.13 12.33
C ALA A 67 -0.73 9.79 12.81
N ASN A 68 -0.03 9.81 13.94
CA ASN A 68 0.52 8.63 14.61
C ASN A 68 1.58 7.83 13.82
N GLY A 69 2.28 8.47 12.89
CA GLY A 69 3.34 7.83 12.09
C GLY A 69 2.81 6.95 10.97
N ARG A 70 1.54 7.11 10.60
CA ARG A 70 0.95 6.48 9.42
C ARG A 70 1.38 7.22 8.16
N GLN A 71 1.41 6.52 7.04
CA GLN A 71 1.75 7.09 5.73
C GLN A 71 0.76 6.61 4.69
N GLY A 72 0.18 7.54 3.93
CA GLY A 72 -0.65 7.28 2.77
C GLY A 72 0.16 7.34 1.47
N TYR A 73 -0.13 6.42 0.57
CA TYR A 73 0.44 6.29 -0.78
C TYR A 73 -0.70 6.15 -1.77
N TRP A 74 -0.78 7.07 -2.72
CA TRP A 74 -1.80 7.10 -3.77
C TRP A 74 -1.20 6.67 -5.11
N ASP A 75 -1.97 5.94 -5.90
CA ASP A 75 -1.65 5.62 -7.30
C ASP A 75 -2.83 6.00 -8.20
N ASP A 76 -2.61 6.97 -9.10
CA ASP A 76 -3.66 7.44 -10.02
C ASP A 76 -4.07 6.35 -11.01
N LYS A 77 -3.10 5.51 -11.42
CA LYS A 77 -3.32 4.50 -12.46
C LYS A 77 -4.38 3.47 -12.04
N THR A 78 -4.34 3.03 -10.78
CA THR A 78 -5.31 2.06 -10.25
C THR A 78 -6.26 2.68 -9.23
N GLU A 79 -6.27 4.00 -9.07
CA GLU A 79 -7.07 4.76 -8.09
C GLU A 79 -7.02 4.12 -6.70
N THR A 80 -5.84 3.65 -6.31
CA THR A 80 -5.64 2.80 -5.14
C THR A 80 -4.92 3.58 -4.06
N LEU A 81 -5.45 3.46 -2.84
CA LEU A 81 -4.84 3.99 -1.64
C LEU A 81 -4.23 2.86 -0.83
N VAL A 82 -2.94 2.97 -0.55
CA VAL A 82 -2.24 2.17 0.47
C VAL A 82 -1.96 3.07 1.68
N ILE A 83 -2.31 2.59 2.87
CA ILE A 83 -1.95 3.24 4.13
C ILE A 83 -1.08 2.28 4.92
N THR A 84 0.11 2.70 5.34
CA THR A 84 0.94 1.95 6.27
C THR A 84 0.76 2.49 7.69
N SER A 85 0.82 1.59 8.68
CA SER A 85 0.65 1.91 10.09
C SER A 85 1.57 1.06 10.95
N PRO A 86 2.58 1.65 11.63
CA PRO A 86 3.53 0.89 12.46
C PRO A 86 2.88 0.13 13.63
N LYS A 87 1.70 0.57 14.06
CA LYS A 87 0.96 0.00 15.20
C LYS A 87 -0.07 -1.04 14.76
N ASP A 88 -0.29 -1.21 13.46
CA ASP A 88 -1.24 -2.19 12.93
C ASP A 88 -0.57 -3.55 12.76
N LYS A 89 -1.21 -4.60 13.27
CA LYS A 89 -0.75 -5.98 13.12
C LYS A 89 -0.67 -6.42 11.65
N ASP A 90 -1.53 -5.86 10.80
CA ASP A 90 -1.62 -6.18 9.37
C ASP A 90 -0.77 -5.21 8.53
N GLY A 91 0.00 -4.32 9.18
CA GLY A 91 0.86 -3.32 8.54
C GLY A 91 0.10 -2.11 7.95
N GLY A 92 -1.22 -2.18 7.86
CA GLY A 92 -2.09 -1.10 7.42
C GLY A 92 -3.24 -1.58 6.53
N ALA A 93 -3.59 -0.82 5.49
CA ALA A 93 -4.72 -1.12 4.61
C ALA A 93 -4.43 -0.77 3.15
N CYS A 94 -5.07 -1.48 2.22
CA CYS A 94 -5.08 -1.16 0.80
C CYS A 94 -6.51 -1.27 0.27
N PHE A 95 -7.00 -0.23 -0.40
CA PHE A 95 -8.37 -0.17 -0.92
C PHE A 95 -8.54 0.86 -2.03
N ARG A 96 -9.65 0.75 -2.78
CA ARG A 96 -10.09 1.76 -3.74
C ARG A 96 -11.28 2.52 -3.15
N PRO A 97 -11.12 3.80 -2.74
CA PRO A 97 -12.23 4.58 -2.22
C PRO A 97 -13.27 4.89 -3.30
N ASP A 98 -14.56 4.91 -2.94
CA ASP A 98 -15.66 5.16 -3.89
C ASP A 98 -15.60 6.55 -4.53
N ASN A 99 -15.10 7.55 -3.78
CA ASN A 99 -14.85 8.91 -4.26
C ASN A 99 -13.41 9.13 -4.76
N GLY A 100 -12.65 8.04 -4.98
CA GLY A 100 -11.33 8.10 -5.61
C GLY A 100 -10.37 9.07 -4.94
N LYS A 101 -9.72 9.90 -5.75
CA LYS A 101 -8.69 10.85 -5.31
C LYS A 101 -9.23 11.89 -4.32
N ASP A 102 -10.52 12.22 -4.36
CA ASP A 102 -11.12 13.15 -3.40
C ASP A 102 -11.02 12.63 -1.95
N TYR A 103 -11.10 11.31 -1.75
CA TYR A 103 -10.89 10.70 -0.43
C TYR A 103 -9.47 10.98 0.05
N TYR A 104 -8.49 10.70 -0.81
CA TYR A 104 -7.09 10.90 -0.50
C TYR A 104 -6.81 12.37 -0.21
N ASP A 105 -7.35 13.30 -0.99
CA ASP A 105 -7.06 14.73 -0.85
C ASP A 105 -7.71 15.35 0.38
N ASN A 106 -8.98 15.02 0.64
CA ASN A 106 -9.81 15.79 1.57
C ASN A 106 -10.25 15.01 2.82
N SER A 107 -10.17 13.67 2.81
CA SER A 107 -10.70 12.82 3.89
C SER A 107 -9.65 11.96 4.58
N LEU A 108 -8.43 11.91 4.05
CA LEU A 108 -7.36 11.09 4.61
C LEU A 108 -6.60 11.83 5.72
N GLU A 109 -6.75 11.33 6.96
CA GLU A 109 -6.11 11.83 8.19
C GLU A 109 -5.41 10.75 9.04
#